data_AF-A0A843BVX7-F1
#
_entry.id   AF-A0A843BVX7-F1
#
_cell.length_a   1.000
_cell.length_b   1.000
_cell.length_c   1.000
_cell.angle_alpha   90.00
_cell.angle_beta   90.00
_cell.angle_gamma   90.00
#
_symmetry.space_group_name_H-M   'P 1'
#
loop_
_entity.id
_entity.type
_entity.pdbx_description
1 polymer ?
#
loop_
_entity_poly.entity_id
_entity_poly.type
_entity_poly.pdbx_seq_one_letter_code
_entity_poly.pdbx_strand_id
1 'polypeptide(L)'
;MAEDKMIYQVAKGELIPIKEPKFNRGDSYVIDLGKTIWIWIGKGSQVDEKFIAARSAQELDMKRRGIPKVDSVFEGEEEPELLRALGPDFKVVEGDTPSMLIHVDTRFKPQFRMIRVQQVGDDIEYEKVKFSRDSLDSNDVFVVAGLMDKEAMMIYTWIGNKARPKEKFFGAIKSDLIDKEFREAPQTITLNEGEETGGFNFVFKAYKDFMNK
;
A
#
# COMPACT_ATOMS: atom_id res chain seq x y z
N MET A 1 -23.20 -43.07 -12.46
CA MET A 1 -23.65 -41.70 -12.71
C MET A 1 -22.40 -40.84 -12.71
N ALA A 2 -22.14 -40.07 -13.76
CA ALA A 2 -21.04 -39.12 -13.71
C ALA A 2 -21.33 -38.15 -12.56
N GLU A 3 -20.46 -38.07 -11.56
CA GLU A 3 -20.59 -37.05 -10.51
C GLU A 3 -20.50 -35.69 -11.21
N ASP A 4 -21.51 -34.82 -11.02
CA ASP A 4 -21.55 -33.51 -11.67
C ASP A 4 -20.37 -32.67 -11.17
N LYS A 5 -19.33 -32.59 -12.00
CA LYS A 5 -18.18 -31.72 -11.80
C LYS A 5 -18.66 -30.27 -11.72
N MET A 6 -18.25 -29.57 -10.65
CA MET A 6 -18.51 -28.15 -10.49
C MET A 6 -17.18 -27.40 -10.56
N ILE A 7 -17.11 -26.37 -11.40
CA ILE A 7 -15.94 -25.47 -11.44
C ILE A 7 -16.39 -24.11 -10.94
N TYR A 8 -15.54 -23.51 -10.12
CA TYR A 8 -15.69 -22.16 -9.62
C TYR A 8 -14.46 -21.34 -9.95
N GLN A 9 -14.67 -20.11 -10.42
CA GLN A 9 -13.65 -19.08 -10.49
C GLN A 9 -13.66 -18.29 -9.18
N VAL A 10 -12.50 -17.95 -8.64
CA VAL A 10 -12.43 -16.95 -7.58
C VAL A 10 -12.57 -15.57 -8.20
N ALA A 11 -13.60 -14.82 -7.79
CA ALA A 11 -13.77 -13.44 -8.24
C ALA A 11 -14.49 -12.63 -7.16
N LYS A 12 -14.04 -11.39 -6.93
CA LYS A 12 -14.66 -10.47 -5.96
C LYS A 12 -14.86 -11.08 -4.56
N GLY A 13 -13.97 -11.97 -4.14
CA GLY A 13 -14.01 -12.55 -2.78
C GLY A 13 -14.81 -13.82 -2.64
N GLU A 14 -15.41 -14.30 -3.73
CA GLU A 14 -16.35 -15.41 -3.71
C GLU A 14 -16.02 -16.46 -4.77
N LEU A 15 -16.61 -17.64 -4.62
CA LEU A 15 -16.62 -18.68 -5.65
C LEU A 15 -17.78 -18.44 -6.62
N ILE A 16 -17.47 -18.10 -7.86
CA ILE A 16 -18.45 -17.91 -8.93
C ILE A 16 -18.51 -19.20 -9.76
N PRO A 17 -19.66 -19.91 -9.81
CA PRO A 17 -19.77 -21.13 -10.59
C PRO A 17 -19.69 -20.84 -12.09
N ILE A 18 -18.88 -21.60 -12.82
CA ILE A 18 -18.68 -21.45 -14.27
C ILE A 18 -19.09 -22.74 -15.01
N LYS A 19 -19.99 -22.58 -15.99
CA LYS A 19 -20.45 -23.69 -16.84
C LYS A 19 -19.49 -23.98 -18.00
N GLU A 20 -18.93 -22.92 -18.56
CA GLU A 20 -17.98 -22.98 -19.67
C GLU A 20 -16.66 -22.34 -19.21
N PRO A 21 -15.79 -23.11 -18.54
CA PRO A 21 -14.60 -22.56 -17.93
C PRO A 21 -13.59 -22.09 -18.99
N LYS A 22 -13.12 -20.85 -18.85
CA LYS A 22 -11.89 -20.36 -19.47
C LYS A 22 -10.91 -20.11 -18.36
N PHE A 23 -9.82 -20.87 -18.33
CA PHE A 23 -8.81 -20.77 -17.27
C PHE A 23 -7.85 -19.63 -17.60
N ASN A 24 -8.01 -18.51 -16.93
CA ASN A 24 -7.10 -17.38 -17.02
C ASN A 24 -5.84 -17.68 -16.19
N ARG A 25 -4.67 -17.44 -16.76
CA ARG A 25 -3.39 -17.55 -16.05
C ARG A 25 -3.33 -16.63 -14.81
N GLY A 26 -4.04 -15.50 -14.82
CA GLY A 26 -4.13 -14.58 -13.72
C GLY A 26 -5.06 -14.99 -12.58
N ASP A 27 -5.81 -16.09 -12.69
CA ASP A 27 -6.84 -16.42 -11.69
C ASP A 27 -6.56 -17.74 -10.94
N SER A 28 -7.26 -17.94 -9.83
CA SER A 28 -7.37 -19.24 -9.14
C SER A 28 -8.77 -19.84 -9.29
N TYR A 29 -8.86 -21.16 -9.40
CA TYR A 29 -10.11 -21.90 -9.58
C TYR A 29 -10.25 -23.04 -8.58
N VAL A 30 -11.48 -23.33 -8.19
CA VAL A 30 -11.84 -24.52 -7.39
C VAL A 30 -12.62 -25.48 -8.29
N ILE A 31 -12.12 -26.70 -8.47
CA ILE A 31 -12.74 -27.76 -9.27
C ILE A 31 -13.16 -28.89 -8.34
N ASP A 32 -14.45 -29.00 -8.12
CA ASP A 32 -15.05 -30.01 -7.26
C ASP A 32 -15.49 -31.22 -8.11
N LEU A 33 -14.81 -32.34 -7.90
CA LEU A 33 -15.07 -33.62 -8.57
C LEU A 33 -15.78 -34.62 -7.62
N GLY A 34 -16.45 -34.14 -6.58
CA GLY A 34 -17.13 -34.96 -5.59
C GLY A 34 -16.17 -35.53 -4.55
N LYS A 35 -15.29 -36.45 -4.97
CA LYS A 35 -14.29 -37.11 -4.12
C LYS A 35 -13.00 -36.32 -3.92
N THR A 36 -12.68 -35.44 -4.87
CA THR A 36 -11.49 -34.60 -4.83
C THR A 36 -11.89 -33.19 -5.19
N ILE A 37 -11.42 -32.22 -4.42
CA ILE A 37 -11.57 -30.79 -4.65
C ILE A 37 -10.18 -30.28 -5.02
N TRP A 38 -10.01 -29.88 -6.27
CA TRP A 38 -8.77 -29.32 -6.77
C TRP A 38 -8.80 -27.79 -6.66
N ILE A 39 -7.69 -27.21 -6.21
CA ILE A 39 -7.39 -25.80 -6.31
C ILE A 39 -6.38 -25.65 -7.46
N TRP A 40 -6.81 -25.12 -8.59
CA TRP A 40 -5.92 -24.80 -9.69
C TRP A 40 -5.44 -23.36 -9.56
N ILE A 41 -4.13 -23.15 -9.63
CA ILE A 41 -3.48 -21.85 -9.38
C ILE A 41 -2.77 -21.40 -10.66
N GLY A 42 -3.30 -20.36 -11.29
CA GLY A 42 -2.66 -19.72 -12.44
C GLY A 42 -1.34 -19.04 -12.06
N LYS A 43 -0.37 -18.96 -13.00
CA LYS A 43 0.96 -18.36 -12.70
C LYS A 43 0.89 -16.88 -12.33
N GLY A 44 -0.10 -16.16 -12.83
CA GLY A 44 -0.35 -14.76 -12.54
C GLY A 44 -1.23 -14.52 -11.32
N SER A 45 -1.79 -15.57 -10.70
CA SER A 45 -2.79 -15.41 -9.66
C SER A 45 -2.28 -14.70 -8.41
N GLN A 46 -3.17 -13.86 -7.86
CA GLN A 46 -2.88 -12.98 -6.75
C GLN A 46 -3.06 -13.70 -5.40
N VAL A 47 -2.53 -13.09 -4.34
CA VAL A 47 -2.47 -13.73 -3.00
C VAL A 47 -3.85 -13.94 -2.41
N ASP A 48 -4.76 -12.98 -2.58
CA ASP A 48 -6.14 -13.10 -2.12
C ASP A 48 -6.88 -14.22 -2.83
N GLU A 49 -6.71 -14.35 -4.14
CA GLU A 49 -7.39 -15.38 -4.90
C GLU A 49 -6.99 -16.79 -4.46
N LYS A 50 -5.69 -17.02 -4.26
CA LYS A 50 -5.15 -18.29 -3.72
C LYS A 50 -5.72 -18.57 -2.33
N PHE A 51 -5.78 -17.55 -1.48
CA PHE A 51 -6.34 -17.68 -0.13
C PHE A 51 -7.83 -18.02 -0.16
N ILE A 52 -8.61 -17.32 -0.99
CA ILE A 52 -10.05 -17.57 -1.13
C ILE A 52 -10.30 -18.96 -1.68
N ALA A 53 -9.56 -19.39 -2.72
CA ALA A 53 -9.67 -20.73 -3.27
C ALA A 53 -9.39 -21.80 -2.18
N ALA A 54 -8.30 -21.64 -1.42
CA ALA A 54 -7.94 -22.57 -0.36
C ALA A 54 -8.99 -22.61 0.76
N ARG A 55 -9.43 -21.44 1.25
CA ARG A 55 -10.48 -21.33 2.26
C ARG A 55 -11.77 -22.00 1.78
N SER A 56 -12.23 -21.68 0.57
CA SER A 56 -13.49 -22.20 0.06
C SER A 56 -13.43 -23.68 -0.26
N ALA A 57 -12.29 -24.21 -0.72
CA ALA A 57 -12.11 -25.65 -0.87
C ALA A 57 -12.20 -26.39 0.49
N GLN A 58 -11.59 -25.84 1.55
CA GLN A 58 -11.74 -26.38 2.90
C GLN A 58 -13.20 -26.30 3.39
N GLU A 59 -13.91 -25.20 3.13
CA GLU A 59 -15.33 -25.09 3.50
C GLU A 59 -16.21 -26.12 2.78
N LEU A 60 -15.93 -26.41 1.50
CA LEU A 60 -16.62 -27.45 0.73
C LEU A 60 -16.34 -28.85 1.29
N ASP A 61 -15.08 -29.13 1.63
CA ASP A 61 -14.69 -30.37 2.31
C ASP A 61 -15.42 -30.54 3.67
N MET A 62 -15.39 -29.50 4.50
CA MET A 62 -16.06 -29.51 5.80
C MET A 62 -17.57 -29.73 5.69
N LYS A 63 -18.24 -29.13 4.70
CA LYS A 63 -19.67 -29.37 4.41
C LYS A 63 -19.96 -30.84 4.10
N ARG A 64 -18.96 -31.56 3.59
CA ARG A 64 -19.01 -32.99 3.28
C ARG A 64 -18.28 -33.84 4.32
N ARG A 65 -18.11 -33.31 5.54
CA ARG A 65 -17.56 -34.00 6.72
C ARG A 65 -16.13 -34.51 6.53
N GLY A 66 -15.29 -33.85 5.74
CA GLY A 66 -13.90 -34.29 5.56
C GLY A 66 -13.74 -35.46 4.58
N ILE A 67 -14.78 -35.81 3.82
CA ILE A 67 -14.76 -36.96 2.91
C ILE A 67 -13.95 -36.67 1.64
N PRO A 68 -14.12 -35.50 0.99
CA PRO A 68 -13.30 -35.15 -0.16
C PRO A 68 -11.83 -34.92 0.20
N LYS A 69 -10.91 -35.30 -0.69
CA LYS A 69 -9.52 -34.84 -0.62
C LYS A 69 -9.41 -33.42 -1.20
N VAL A 70 -8.69 -32.53 -0.53
CA VAL A 70 -8.37 -31.19 -1.07
C VAL A 70 -6.92 -31.16 -1.53
N ASP A 71 -6.68 -30.86 -2.81
CA ASP A 71 -5.34 -30.75 -3.39
C ASP A 71 -5.19 -29.44 -4.15
N SER A 72 -3.97 -28.94 -4.26
CA SER A 72 -3.63 -27.76 -5.06
C SER A 72 -2.63 -28.10 -6.15
N VAL A 73 -2.77 -27.46 -7.31
CA VAL A 73 -1.86 -27.65 -8.44
C VAL A 73 -1.60 -26.33 -9.15
N PHE A 74 -0.37 -26.12 -9.58
CA PHE A 74 0.02 -24.94 -10.34
C PHE A 74 -0.19 -25.15 -11.84
N GLU A 75 -0.44 -24.06 -12.56
CA GLU A 75 -0.48 -24.06 -14.02
C GLU A 75 0.78 -24.70 -14.62
N GLY A 76 0.57 -25.74 -15.43
CA GLY A 76 1.62 -26.54 -16.07
C GLY A 76 2.07 -27.76 -15.27
N GLU A 77 1.52 -27.97 -14.08
CA GLU A 77 1.78 -29.13 -13.21
C GLU A 77 0.52 -30.01 -13.04
N GLU A 78 -0.49 -29.84 -13.90
CA GLU A 78 -1.78 -30.52 -13.77
C GLU A 78 -1.65 -32.05 -13.78
N GLU A 79 -2.22 -32.70 -12.76
CA GLU A 79 -2.21 -34.15 -12.69
C GLU A 79 -3.10 -34.81 -13.75
N PRO A 80 -2.77 -36.03 -14.23
CA PRO A 80 -3.57 -36.72 -15.25
C PRO A 80 -5.05 -36.90 -14.88
N GLU A 81 -5.37 -37.08 -13.60
CA GLU A 81 -6.74 -37.18 -13.13
C GLU A 81 -7.51 -35.86 -13.35
N LEU A 82 -6.89 -34.73 -12.98
CA LEU A 82 -7.46 -33.41 -13.19
C LEU A 82 -7.63 -33.12 -14.68
N LEU A 83 -6.62 -33.36 -15.51
CA LEU A 83 -6.69 -33.16 -16.96
C LEU A 83 -7.82 -33.98 -17.59
N ARG A 84 -7.99 -35.24 -17.18
CA ARG A 84 -9.10 -36.09 -17.65
C ARG A 84 -10.46 -35.50 -17.26
N ALA A 85 -10.58 -34.94 -16.07
CA ALA A 85 -11.81 -34.30 -15.60
C ALA A 85 -12.08 -32.95 -16.29
N LEU A 86 -11.03 -32.18 -16.61
CA LEU A 86 -11.15 -30.91 -17.33
C LEU A 86 -11.49 -31.11 -18.81
N GLY A 87 -11.04 -32.22 -19.39
CA GLY A 87 -11.36 -32.61 -20.76
C GLY A 87 -10.36 -32.05 -21.78
N PRO A 88 -10.46 -32.50 -23.04
CA PRO A 88 -9.48 -32.19 -24.09
C PRO A 88 -9.42 -30.70 -24.48
N ASP A 89 -10.48 -29.94 -24.20
CA ASP A 89 -10.56 -28.51 -24.52
C ASP A 89 -9.95 -27.61 -23.42
N PHE A 90 -9.41 -28.20 -22.36
CA PHE A 90 -8.71 -27.45 -21.32
C PHE A 90 -7.53 -26.68 -21.92
N LYS A 91 -7.55 -25.36 -21.74
CA LYS A 91 -6.47 -24.47 -22.13
C LYS A 91 -6.42 -23.29 -21.18
N VAL A 92 -5.19 -22.85 -20.94
CA VAL A 92 -4.90 -21.65 -20.18
C VAL A 92 -4.79 -20.48 -21.16
N VAL A 93 -5.45 -19.38 -20.84
CA VAL A 93 -5.44 -18.16 -21.63
C VAL A 93 -4.86 -17.00 -20.83
N GLU A 94 -4.31 -16.01 -21.53
CA GLU A 94 -3.93 -14.75 -20.91
C GLU A 94 -5.19 -14.01 -20.45
N GLY A 95 -5.15 -13.49 -19.22
CA GLY A 95 -6.29 -12.86 -18.56
C GLY A 95 -6.08 -12.83 -17.05
N ASP A 96 -6.76 -11.90 -16.37
CA ASP A 96 -6.70 -11.72 -14.92
C ASP A 96 -7.98 -11.03 -14.45
N THR A 97 -8.53 -11.47 -13.32
CA THR A 97 -9.67 -10.87 -12.66
C THR A 97 -9.16 -9.85 -11.64
N PRO A 98 -9.72 -8.62 -11.59
CA PRO A 98 -9.26 -7.61 -10.65
C PRO A 98 -9.28 -8.13 -9.20
N SER A 99 -8.11 -8.17 -8.57
CA SER A 99 -7.95 -8.52 -7.16
C SER A 99 -8.77 -7.59 -6.25
N MET A 100 -9.20 -8.14 -5.12
CA MET A 100 -9.83 -7.35 -4.06
C MET A 100 -8.82 -6.59 -3.20
N LEU A 101 -7.55 -6.99 -3.24
CA LEU A 101 -6.52 -6.30 -2.49
C LEU A 101 -6.20 -4.98 -3.17
N ILE A 102 -6.20 -3.92 -2.38
CA ILE A 102 -5.62 -2.65 -2.82
C ILE A 102 -4.12 -2.91 -2.96
N HIS A 103 -3.59 -2.70 -4.16
CA HIS A 103 -2.15 -2.71 -4.37
C HIS A 103 -1.54 -1.52 -3.63
N VAL A 104 -1.05 -1.77 -2.42
CA VAL A 104 -0.35 -0.75 -1.63
C VAL A 104 1.05 -0.63 -2.20
N ASP A 105 1.38 0.53 -2.77
CA ASP A 105 2.74 0.85 -3.21
C ASP A 105 3.64 0.89 -1.97
N THR A 106 4.33 -0.21 -1.67
CA THR A 106 5.24 -0.33 -0.51
C THR A 106 6.56 0.41 -0.72
N ARG A 107 6.74 1.07 -1.88
CA ARG A 107 7.88 1.95 -2.13
C ARG A 107 7.76 3.17 -1.23
N PHE A 108 8.73 3.28 -0.32
CA PHE A 108 8.93 4.49 0.47
C PHE A 108 9.14 5.68 -0.48
N LYS A 109 8.23 6.66 -0.42
CA LYS A 109 8.37 7.94 -1.14
C LYS A 109 8.77 8.99 -0.12
N PRO A 110 10.01 9.53 -0.17
CA PRO A 110 10.41 10.60 0.71
C PRO A 110 9.40 11.75 0.65
N GLN A 111 8.99 12.24 1.81
CA GLN A 111 8.05 13.37 1.92
C GLN A 111 8.80 14.56 2.50
N PHE A 112 9.01 15.58 1.68
CA PHE A 112 9.63 16.83 2.10
C PHE A 112 8.62 17.97 1.97
N ARG A 113 8.39 18.69 3.06
CA ARG A 113 7.46 19.81 3.12
C ARG A 113 8.11 20.98 3.84
N MET A 114 8.08 22.15 3.23
CA MET A 114 8.50 23.40 3.87
C MET A 114 7.36 24.39 3.74
N ILE A 115 6.91 24.92 4.88
CA ILE A 115 5.76 25.81 4.97
C ILE A 115 6.19 27.09 5.66
N ARG A 116 6.01 28.23 5.00
CA ARG A 116 6.12 29.56 5.61
C ARG A 116 4.81 29.89 6.32
N VAL A 117 4.93 30.36 7.56
CA VAL A 117 3.83 30.85 8.38
C VAL A 117 4.07 32.34 8.59
N GLN A 118 3.29 33.15 7.89
CA GLN A 118 3.42 34.61 7.86
C GLN A 118 2.07 35.26 8.17
N GLN A 119 2.10 36.42 8.81
CA GLN A 119 0.89 37.20 9.06
C GLN A 119 0.70 38.27 7.97
N VAL A 120 -0.40 38.19 7.23
CA VAL A 120 -0.74 39.19 6.20
C VAL A 120 -1.94 39.99 6.70
N GLY A 121 -1.71 41.26 7.02
CA GLY A 121 -2.69 42.07 7.76
C GLY A 121 -2.99 41.46 9.13
N ASP A 122 -4.25 41.15 9.37
CA ASP A 122 -4.70 40.51 10.61
C ASP A 122 -4.74 38.99 10.53
N ASP A 123 -4.56 38.37 9.36
CA ASP A 123 -4.70 36.93 9.15
C ASP A 123 -3.35 36.21 9.09
N ILE A 124 -3.40 34.88 9.25
CA ILE A 124 -2.22 34.00 9.11
C ILE A 124 -2.34 33.23 7.82
N GLU A 125 -1.30 33.32 7.00
CA GLU A 125 -1.17 32.57 5.76
C GLU A 125 -0.14 31.45 5.93
N TYR A 126 -0.44 30.32 5.27
CA TYR A 126 0.43 29.15 5.19
C TYR A 126 0.84 28.95 3.73
N GLU A 127 2.08 29.27 3.40
CA GLU A 127 2.58 29.17 2.03
C GLU A 127 3.52 27.97 1.91
N LYS A 128 3.27 27.08 0.95
CA LYS A 128 4.22 26.02 0.62
C LYS A 128 5.36 26.63 -0.21
N VAL A 129 6.55 26.67 0.37
CA VAL A 129 7.73 27.25 -0.28
C VAL A 129 8.67 26.17 -0.82
N LYS A 130 9.63 26.58 -1.64
CA LYS A 130 10.70 25.69 -2.12
C LYS A 130 11.44 25.11 -0.92
N PHE A 131 11.70 23.79 -0.93
CA PHE A 131 12.47 23.11 0.11
C PHE A 131 13.96 23.44 -0.03
N SER A 132 14.35 24.63 0.42
CA SER A 132 15.72 25.15 0.39
C SER A 132 15.98 26.01 1.61
N ARG A 133 17.23 26.05 2.07
CA ARG A 133 17.65 26.98 3.13
C ARG A 133 17.44 28.44 2.70
N ASP A 134 17.62 28.74 1.41
CA ASP A 134 17.44 30.09 0.86
C ASP A 134 16.00 30.59 0.91
N SER A 135 15.04 29.71 1.19
CA SER A 135 13.63 30.10 1.38
C SER A 135 13.36 30.65 2.79
N LEU A 136 14.29 30.51 3.74
CA LEU A 136 14.15 31.05 5.09
C LEU A 136 14.23 32.57 5.05
N ASP A 137 13.35 33.21 5.80
CA ASP A 137 13.27 34.67 5.92
C ASP A 137 13.15 35.06 7.39
N SER A 138 14.02 35.95 7.85
CA SER A 138 14.07 36.40 9.25
C SER A 138 12.74 37.00 9.76
N ASN A 139 11.83 37.42 8.88
CA ASN A 139 10.55 38.02 9.25
C ASN A 139 9.46 37.02 9.63
N ASP A 140 9.63 35.72 9.38
CA ASP A 140 8.55 34.73 9.52
C ASP A 140 8.99 33.42 10.20
N VAL A 141 8.03 32.52 10.38
CA VAL A 141 8.25 31.17 10.92
C VAL A 141 8.16 30.15 9.80
N PHE A 142 9.01 29.12 9.84
CA PHE A 142 9.05 28.06 8.84
C PHE A 142 8.94 26.69 9.50
N VAL A 143 8.00 25.88 9.03
CA VAL A 143 7.88 24.47 9.40
C VAL A 143 8.55 23.62 8.32
N VAL A 144 9.64 22.96 8.68
CA VAL A 144 10.45 22.11 7.80
C VAL A 144 10.27 20.66 8.24
N ALA A 145 9.53 19.88 7.45
CA ALA A 145 9.28 18.47 7.71
C ALA A 145 9.93 17.60 6.64
N GLY A 146 10.72 16.63 7.07
CA GLY A 146 11.36 15.63 6.21
C GLY A 146 11.09 14.22 6.71
N LEU A 147 10.45 13.39 5.89
CA LEU A 147 10.37 11.95 6.07
C LEU A 147 11.48 11.31 5.23
N MET A 148 12.54 10.88 5.89
CA MET A 148 13.78 10.42 5.24
C MET A 148 13.89 8.89 5.18
N ASP A 149 13.25 8.19 6.11
CA ASP A 149 13.05 6.73 6.10
C ASP A 149 11.61 6.39 6.55
N LYS A 150 11.30 5.09 6.64
CA LYS A 150 9.96 4.59 6.97
C LYS A 150 9.51 4.91 8.41
N GLU A 151 10.40 5.39 9.28
CA GLU A 151 10.20 5.35 10.73
C GLU A 151 10.50 6.70 11.43
N ALA A 152 11.21 7.62 10.79
CA ALA A 152 11.60 8.90 11.37
C ALA A 152 11.22 10.09 10.48
N MET A 153 10.11 10.76 10.85
CA MET A 153 9.84 12.12 10.41
C MET A 153 10.53 13.10 11.36
N MET A 154 11.34 14.00 10.81
CA MET A 154 11.90 15.12 11.56
C MET A 154 11.14 16.40 11.20
N ILE A 155 10.67 17.11 12.22
CA ILE A 155 9.91 18.35 12.05
C ILE A 155 10.63 19.46 12.80
N TYR A 156 11.08 20.47 12.07
CA TYR A 156 11.69 21.67 12.64
C TYR A 156 10.74 22.85 12.52
N THR A 157 10.52 23.58 13.61
CA THR A 157 9.91 24.91 13.60
C THR A 157 11.01 25.94 13.73
N TRP A 158 11.42 26.54 12.61
CA TRP A 158 12.43 27.59 12.57
C TRP A 158 11.77 28.96 12.75
N ILE A 159 12.24 29.76 13.70
CA ILE A 159 11.67 31.06 14.07
C ILE A 159 12.63 32.16 13.65
N GLY A 160 12.22 32.98 12.68
CA GLY A 160 12.97 34.17 12.28
C GLY A 160 13.07 35.20 13.41
N ASN A 161 14.19 35.92 13.46
CA ASN A 161 14.47 36.89 14.52
C ASN A 161 13.46 38.05 14.58
N LYS A 162 12.78 38.34 13.47
CA LYS A 162 11.76 39.39 13.33
C LYS A 162 10.33 38.83 13.25
N ALA A 163 10.15 37.52 13.42
CA ALA A 163 8.84 36.89 13.42
C ALA A 163 7.94 37.40 14.56
N ARG A 164 6.67 37.61 14.23
CA ARG A 164 5.64 38.12 15.13
C ARG A 164 5.09 37.03 16.06
N PRO A 165 4.55 37.40 17.23
CA PRO A 165 3.98 36.43 18.18
C PRO A 165 2.90 35.51 17.59
N LYS A 166 2.06 36.04 16.69
CA LYS A 166 0.99 35.27 16.04
C LYS A 166 1.58 34.16 15.16
N GLU A 167 2.59 34.47 14.36
CA GLU A 167 3.30 33.49 13.51
C GLU A 167 3.95 32.38 14.33
N LYS A 168 4.58 32.72 15.47
CA LYS A 168 5.18 31.73 16.38
C LYS A 168 4.15 30.75 16.94
N PHE A 169 3.01 31.26 17.39
CA PHE A 169 1.92 30.43 17.89
C PHE A 169 1.37 29.49 16.80
N PHE A 170 1.03 30.04 15.63
CA PHE A 170 0.46 29.24 14.54
C PHE A 170 1.48 28.32 13.87
N GLY A 171 2.78 28.66 13.90
CA GLY A 171 3.86 27.78 13.49
C GLY A 171 3.95 26.53 14.36
N ALA A 172 3.86 26.68 15.68
CA ALA A 172 3.82 25.55 16.61
C ALA A 172 2.59 24.65 16.37
N ILE A 173 1.40 25.25 16.16
CA ILE A 173 0.19 24.49 15.81
C ILE A 173 0.37 23.76 14.48
N LYS A 174 0.97 24.40 13.47
CA LYS A 174 1.18 23.75 12.16
C LYS A 174 2.15 22.58 12.26
N SER A 175 3.19 22.69 13.09
CA SER A 175 4.12 21.59 13.37
C SER A 175 3.41 20.40 14.00
N ASP A 176 2.57 20.63 15.02
CA ASP A 176 1.76 19.59 15.69
C ASP A 176 0.74 18.93 14.73
N LEU A 177 0.14 19.70 13.83
CA LEU A 177 -0.74 19.15 12.79
C LEU A 177 0.01 18.21 11.83
N ILE A 178 1.21 18.59 11.40
CA ILE A 178 2.03 17.73 10.54
C ILE A 178 2.45 16.48 11.32
N ASP A 179 2.88 16.59 12.58
CA ASP A 179 3.19 15.43 13.43
C ASP A 179 2.02 14.42 13.44
N LYS A 180 0.80 14.89 13.72
CA LYS A 180 -0.41 14.06 13.76
C LYS A 180 -0.74 13.35 12.45
N GLU A 181 -0.31 13.87 11.30
CA GLU A 181 -0.48 13.23 9.99
C GLU A 181 0.40 11.97 9.82
N PHE A 182 1.50 11.84 10.57
CA PHE A 182 2.59 10.88 10.26
C PHE A 182 3.00 9.89 11.38
N ARG A 183 2.34 9.84 12.55
CA ARG A 183 2.64 8.96 13.72
C ARG A 183 3.42 7.67 13.40
N GLU A 184 4.59 7.40 14.02
CA GLU A 184 4.69 6.78 15.37
C GLU A 184 5.54 7.50 16.45
N ALA A 185 6.48 8.43 16.15
CA ALA A 185 7.19 9.24 17.16
C ALA A 185 8.09 10.37 16.57
N PRO A 186 7.57 11.38 15.87
CA PRO A 186 8.44 12.44 15.35
C PRO A 186 8.90 13.38 16.47
N GLN A 187 10.17 13.78 16.42
CA GLN A 187 10.70 14.82 17.30
C GLN A 187 10.45 16.19 16.67
N THR A 188 9.51 16.94 17.22
CA THR A 188 9.37 18.37 16.89
C THR A 188 10.47 19.15 17.59
N ILE A 189 11.29 19.86 16.83
CA ILE A 189 12.40 20.67 17.35
C ILE A 189 12.16 22.13 16.94
N THR A 190 12.01 23.01 17.92
CA THR A 190 11.94 24.46 17.68
C THR A 190 13.35 25.05 17.69
N LEU A 191 13.67 25.89 16.71
CA LEU A 191 14.96 26.53 16.53
C LEU A 191 14.75 28.02 16.29
N ASN A 192 15.54 28.87 16.93
CA ASN A 192 15.61 30.28 16.54
C ASN A 192 16.64 30.48 15.42
N GLU A 193 16.46 31.52 14.61
CA GLU A 193 17.43 31.93 13.61
C GLU A 193 18.83 32.13 14.23
N GLY A 194 19.82 31.44 13.66
CA GLY A 194 21.19 31.40 14.18
C GLY A 194 21.47 30.27 15.19
N GLU A 195 20.44 29.55 15.65
CA GLU A 195 20.56 28.38 16.52
C GLU A 195 20.37 27.06 15.75
N GLU A 196 20.57 27.07 14.42
CA GLU A 196 20.32 25.88 13.61
C GLU A 196 21.29 24.73 13.95
N THR A 197 20.71 23.56 14.19
CA THR A 197 21.48 22.35 14.51
C THR A 197 22.05 21.68 13.26
N GLY A 198 23.03 20.79 13.45
CA GLY A 198 23.52 19.92 12.37
C GLY A 198 22.41 19.09 11.72
N GLY A 199 21.42 18.63 12.50
CA GLY A 199 20.26 17.89 12.00
C GLY A 199 19.37 18.73 11.07
N PHE A 200 19.11 19.99 11.43
CA PHE A 200 18.36 20.91 10.57
C PHE A 200 19.03 21.08 9.20
N ASN A 201 20.36 21.28 9.20
CA ASN A 201 21.14 21.42 7.97
C ASN A 201 21.15 20.14 7.13
N PHE A 202 21.20 19.00 7.80
CA PHE A 202 21.20 17.69 7.15
C PHE A 202 19.90 17.42 6.38
N VAL A 203 18.74 17.89 6.86
CA VAL A 203 17.46 17.71 6.16
C VAL A 203 17.47 18.33 4.76
N PHE A 204 18.05 19.53 4.58
CA PHE A 204 18.17 20.14 3.25
C PHE A 204 19.18 19.41 2.35
N LYS A 205 20.25 18.88 2.93
CA LYS A 205 21.21 18.06 2.19
C LYS A 205 20.55 16.78 1.69
N ALA A 206 19.84 16.08 2.57
CA ALA A 206 19.13 14.85 2.24
C ALA A 206 18.09 15.07 1.12
N TYR A 207 17.34 16.17 1.17
CA TYR A 207 16.42 16.52 0.09
C TYR A 207 17.12 16.60 -1.27
N LYS A 208 18.27 17.29 -1.35
CA LYS A 208 19.06 17.37 -2.59
C LYS A 208 19.55 15.99 -3.04
N ASP A 209 20.06 15.17 -2.11
CA ASP A 209 20.57 13.84 -2.41
C ASP A 209 19.46 12.90 -2.92
N PHE A 210 18.22 13.06 -2.46
CA PHE A 210 17.06 12.31 -2.95
C PHE A 210 16.54 12.79 -4.31
N MET A 211 16.51 14.10 -4.55
CA MET A 211 15.97 14.67 -5.79
C MET A 211 16.94 14.54 -6.98
N ASN A 212 18.23 14.31 -6.72
CA ASN A 212 19.28 14.15 -7.75
C ASN A 212 19.59 12.69 -8.10
N LYS A 213 18.86 11.72 -7.54
CA LYS A 213 18.92 10.29 -7.87
C LYS A 213 17.77 9.93 -8.79
#